data_AF-A0A3D0W841-F1
#
_entry.id   AF-A0A3D0W841-F1
#
_cell.length_a   1.000
_cell.length_b   1.000
_cell.length_c   1.000
_cell.angle_alpha   90.00
_cell.angle_beta   90.00
_cell.angle_gamma   90.00
#
_symmetry.space_group_name_H-M   'P 1'
#
loop_
_entity.id
_entity.type
_entity.pdbx_description
1 polymer ?
#
loop_
_entity_poly.entity_id
_entity_poly.type
_entity_poly.pdbx_seq_one_letter_code
_entity_poly.pdbx_strand_id
1 'polypeptide(L)' 'MRRNLRSQSGAKVFDQWLKPAVLAAGSDDETVRIGLPSPFMTNYVKSHFGDRLRLEFRQVMPSVRSVVV' A
#
# COMPACT_ATOMS: atom_id res chain seq x y z
N MET A 1 10.85 0.38 0.01
CA MET A 1 9.42 0.09 0.21
C MET A 1 9.13 -1.19 1.00
N ARG A 2 9.19 -2.41 0.42
CA ARG A 2 8.68 -3.63 1.10
C ARG A 2 9.41 -4.02 2.40
N ARG A 3 10.73 -3.79 2.50
CA ARG A 3 11.55 -4.18 3.67
C ARG A 3 11.28 -3.31 4.91
N ASN A 4 10.96 -2.03 4.74
CA ASN A 4 10.68 -1.09 5.84
C ASN A 4 9.30 -1.34 6.48
N LEU A 5 8.30 -1.65 5.66
CA LEU A 5 6.96 -2.04 6.10
C LEU A 5 6.99 -3.39 6.84
N ARG A 6 7.79 -4.36 6.36
CA ARG A 6 7.98 -5.67 6.99
C ARG A 6 8.55 -5.57 8.41
N SER A 7 9.44 -4.61 8.67
CA SER A 7 10.11 -4.44 9.96
C SER A 7 9.21 -3.79 11.03
N GLN A 8 8.26 -2.94 10.64
CA GLN A 8 7.44 -2.18 11.58
C GLN A 8 6.10 -2.86 11.91
N SER A 9 5.50 -3.55 10.95
CA SER A 9 4.21 -4.22 11.13
C SER A 9 4.34 -5.68 11.56
N GLY A 10 5.57 -6.19 11.59
CA GLY A 10 5.86 -7.62 11.73
C GLY A 10 5.76 -8.34 10.38
N ALA A 11 6.75 -9.19 10.10
CA ALA A 11 6.89 -9.87 8.81
C ALA A 11 5.65 -10.64 8.37
N LYS A 12 4.93 -11.23 9.33
CA LYS A 12 3.71 -12.01 9.08
C LYS A 12 2.53 -11.14 8.63
N VAL A 13 2.34 -9.97 9.23
CA VAL A 13 1.25 -9.04 8.87
C VAL A 13 1.52 -8.46 7.49
N PHE A 14 2.76 -8.06 7.21
CA PHE A 14 3.13 -7.59 5.87
C PHE A 14 2.87 -8.66 4.80
N ASP A 15 3.34 -9.89 5.03
CA ASP A 15 3.18 -10.98 4.07
C ASP A 15 1.72 -11.41 3.89
N GLN A 16 0.87 -11.23 4.89
CA GLN A 16 -0.56 -11.57 4.80
C GLN A 16 -1.37 -10.51 4.05
N TRP A 17 -1.12 -9.22 4.30
CA TRP A 17 -2.00 -8.14 3.85
C TRP A 17 -1.46 -7.34 2.67
N LEU A 18 -0.13 -7.23 2.52
CA LEU A 18 0.51 -6.42 1.48
C LEU A 18 1.18 -7.26 0.39
N LYS A 19 1.42 -8.55 0.61
CA LYS A 19 1.89 -9.47 -0.44
C LYS A 19 0.88 -9.65 -1.60
N PRO A 20 -0.44 -9.78 -1.35
CA PRO A 20 -1.41 -9.88 -2.43
C PRO A 20 -1.83 -8.52 -3.01
N ALA A 21 -1.29 -7.41 -2.49
CA ALA A 21 -1.53 -6.09 -3.04
C ALA A 21 -0.87 -5.96 -4.42
N VAL A 22 -1.68 -5.58 -5.41
CA VAL A 22 -1.23 -5.34 -6.79
C VAL A 22 -1.46 -3.90 -7.17
N LEU A 23 -0.65 -3.37 -8.09
CA LEU A 23 -0.92 -2.07 -8.71
C LEU A 23 -2.13 -2.22 -9.64
N ALA A 24 -3.19 -1.46 -9.37
CA ALA A 24 -4.39 -1.48 -10.18
C ALA A 24 -4.21 -0.67 -11.46
N ALA A 25 -4.95 -1.03 -12.49
CA ALA A 25 -4.98 -0.31 -13.76
C ALA A 25 -5.42 1.15 -13.56
N GLY A 26 -4.83 2.07 -14.34
CA GLY A 26 -5.08 3.50 -14.22
C GLY A 26 -4.35 4.15 -13.04
N SER A 27 -3.36 3.49 -12.43
CA SER A 27 -2.40 4.18 -11.56
C SER A 27 -1.53 5.13 -12.39
N ASP A 28 -1.27 6.31 -11.87
CA ASP A 28 -0.46 7.35 -12.48
C ASP A 28 0.61 7.84 -11.50
N ASP A 29 1.50 8.71 -11.95
CA ASP A 29 2.64 9.19 -11.17
C ASP A 29 2.24 10.06 -9.95
N GLU A 30 1.01 10.55 -9.91
CA GLU A 30 0.47 11.34 -8.80
C GLU A 30 -0.50 10.53 -7.92
N THR A 31 -1.12 9.48 -8.46
CA THR A 31 -2.17 8.67 -7.84
C THR A 31 -1.89 7.19 -8.01
N VAL A 32 -1.45 6.55 -6.93
CA VAL A 32 -1.23 5.10 -6.89
C VAL A 32 -2.51 4.40 -6.50
N ARG A 33 -2.99 3.46 -7.31
CA ARG A 33 -4.15 2.63 -7.00
C ARG A 33 -3.69 1.21 -6.68
N ILE A 34 -4.13 0.68 -5.55
CA ILE A 34 -3.77 -0.65 -5.05
C ILE A 34 -5.01 -1.52 -5.10
N GLY A 35 -4.94 -2.61 -5.87
CA GLY A 35 -5.96 -3.65 -5.87
C GLY A 35 -5.66 -4.71 -4.81
N LEU A 36 -6.70 -5.15 -4.10
CA LEU A 36 -6.67 -6.25 -3.16
C LEU A 36 -7.77 -7.28 -3.49
N PRO A 37 -7.57 -8.57 -3.15
CA PRO A 37 -8.45 -9.64 -3.59
C PRO A 37 -9.81 -9.68 -2.86
N SER A 38 -10.00 -8.92 -1.77
CA SER A 38 -11.31 -8.82 -1.11
C SER A 38 -11.58 -7.42 -0.52
N PRO A 39 -12.86 -7.00 -0.44
CA PRO A 39 -13.25 -5.74 0.19
C PRO A 39 -12.84 -5.64 1.67
N PHE A 40 -12.84 -6.78 2.38
CA PHE A 40 -12.38 -6.84 3.77
C PHE A 40 -10.89 -6.50 3.88
N MET A 41 -10.06 -7.05 2.97
CA MET A 41 -8.64 -6.69 2.89
C MET A 41 -8.44 -5.24 2.53
N THR A 42 -9.21 -4.71 1.58
CA THR A 42 -9.19 -3.27 1.24
C THR A 42 -9.44 -2.40 2.46
N ASN A 43 -10.50 -2.67 3.22
CA ASN A 43 -10.81 -1.89 4.42
C ASN A 43 -9.73 -2.01 5.50
N TYR A 44 -9.20 -3.22 5.73
CA TYR A 44 -8.12 -3.43 6.70
C TYR A 44 -6.84 -2.67 6.29
N VAL A 45 -6.40 -2.82 5.04
CA VAL A 45 -5.20 -2.15 4.54
C VAL A 45 -5.37 -0.64 4.52
N LYS A 46 -6.53 -0.14 4.10
CA LYS A 46 -6.86 1.29 4.14
C LYS A 46 -6.78 1.86 5.55
N SER A 47 -7.40 1.20 6.53
CA SER A 47 -7.46 1.68 7.92
C SER A 47 -6.12 1.59 8.66
N HIS A 48 -5.34 0.54 8.44
CA HIS A 48 -4.10 0.29 9.19
C HIS A 48 -2.82 0.75 8.46
N PHE A 49 -2.85 0.84 7.13
CA PHE A 49 -1.67 1.09 6.30
C PHE A 49 -1.81 2.27 5.34
N GLY A 50 -2.97 2.91 5.23
CA GLY A 50 -3.20 3.99 4.26
C GLY A 50 -2.15 5.12 4.34
N ASP A 51 -1.98 5.70 5.53
CA ASP A 51 -1.01 6.78 5.74
C ASP A 51 0.44 6.31 5.51
N ARG A 52 0.76 5.10 5.97
CA ARG A 52 2.10 4.55 5.85
C ARG A 52 2.46 4.23 4.40
N LEU A 53 1.53 3.65 3.65
CA LEU A 53 1.69 3.38 2.22
C LEU A 53 1.98 4.69 1.48
N ARG A 54 1.22 5.75 1.74
CA ARG A 54 1.44 7.07 1.16
C ARG A 54 2.84 7.61 1.43
N LEU A 55 3.33 7.52 2.67
CA LEU A 55 4.68 7.97 3.02
C LEU A 55 5.77 7.17 2.29
N GLU A 56 5.65 5.85 2.27
CA GLU A 56 6.63 4.98 1.61
C GLU A 56 6.63 5.18 0.09
N PHE A 57 5.46 5.39 -0.53
CA PHE A 57 5.38 5.72 -1.95
C PHE A 57 6.06 7.05 -2.23
N ARG A 58 5.83 8.07 -1.40
CA ARG A 58 6.44 9.40 -1.56
C ARG A 58 7.97 9.39 -1.40
N GLN A 59 8.52 8.45 -0.63
CA GLN A 59 9.98 8.27 -0.53
C GLN A 59 10.61 7.74 -1.83
N VAL A 60 9.87 6.98 -2.62
CA VAL A 60 10.35 6.37 -3.88
C VAL A 60 9.91 7.20 -5.09
N MET A 61 8.71 7.78 -5.03
CA MET A 61 8.04 8.56 -6.06
C MET A 61 7.52 9.86 -5.44
N PRO A 62 8.35 10.92 -5.39
CA PRO A 62 7.98 12.17 -4.73
C PRO A 62 6.75 12.86 -5.30
N SER A 63 6.39 12.57 -6.55
CA SER A 63 5.20 13.06 -7.26
C SER A 63 3.89 12.50 -6.71
N VAL A 64 3.92 11.38 -5.99
CA VAL A 64 2.70 10.74 -5.48
C VAL A 64 2.03 11.64 -4.44
N ARG A 65 0.81 12.06 -4.75
CA ARG A 65 -0.07 12.87 -3.89
C ARG A 65 -1.07 12.02 -3.14
N SER A 66 -1.57 10.95 -3.78
CA SER A 66 -2.65 10.12 -3.26
C SER A 66 -2.37 8.63 -3.46
N VAL A 67 -2.82 7.82 -2.49
CA VAL A 67 -2.83 6.35 -2.58
C VAL A 67 -4.25 5.88 -2.30
N VAL A 68 -4.81 5.13 -3.23
CA VAL A 68 -6.17 4.58 -3.14
C VAL A 68 -6.07 3.07 -3.06
N VAL A 69 -6.85 2.47 -2.16
CA VAL A 69 -6.91 1.02 -1.90
C VAL A 69 -8.35 0.56 -2.07
#